data_AF-A0A2M7KJ02-F1
#
_entry.id   AF-A0A2M7KJ02-F1
#
_cell.length_a   1.000
_cell.length_b   1.000
_cell.length_c   1.000
_cell.angle_alpha   90.00
_cell.angle_beta   90.00
_cell.angle_gamma   90.00
#
_symmetry.space_group_name_H-M   'P 1'
#
loop_
_entity.id
_entity.type
_entity.pdbx_description
1 polymer ?
#
loop_
_entity_poly.entity_id
_entity_poly.type
_entity_poly.pdbx_seq_one_letter_code
_entity_poly.pdbx_strand_id
1 'polypeptide(L)'
;MRNYRRILTATLALGAAATLSYAGLRGPGKCCGVVIFDRWDACLLYSGVYVMYVSEGIKDALRDHAGEAVQIDATEVYQPLNPGEGLIKRFTYLGPAPAAANRDYLRLTGLTITCRAAFEDGARPAVLLEVANTDDSETEVFTEELAPTLLTRDATPPSPTACWDGPSYALITRQGFWNGADESPRWQGKGVANGKTFSWTLGQENALPRSFRLKPGEQRQVRLHFDLPPGEYDFLCGYGGGCHEGTCVPSNLVAFDVDEAARGKATPNRRA
;
A
#
# COMPACT_ATOMS: atom_id res chain seq x y z
N MET A 1 -28.71 -54.45 6.93
CA MET A 1 -28.52 -53.09 6.35
C MET A 1 -28.77 -51.99 7.38
N ARG A 2 -27.94 -51.93 8.42
CA ARG A 2 -27.87 -50.88 9.44
C ARG A 2 -26.40 -50.94 9.87
N ASN A 3 -25.62 -49.86 9.71
CA ASN A 3 -24.22 -49.64 10.15
C ASN A 3 -23.29 -48.95 9.12
N TYR A 4 -23.81 -48.15 8.18
CA TYR A 4 -22.97 -47.34 7.26
C TYR A 4 -23.27 -45.83 7.30
N ARG A 5 -23.77 -45.30 8.42
CA ARG A 5 -24.18 -43.88 8.52
C ARG A 5 -23.58 -43.10 9.71
N ARG A 6 -22.50 -43.61 10.33
CA ARG A 6 -21.87 -42.95 11.51
C ARG A 6 -20.36 -42.75 11.41
N ILE A 7 -19.79 -42.77 10.19
CA ILE A 7 -18.36 -42.50 9.95
C ILE A 7 -18.19 -41.46 8.82
N LEU A 8 -19.04 -40.43 8.78
CA LEU A 8 -18.90 -39.35 7.80
C LEU A 8 -19.15 -37.96 8.41
N THR A 9 -18.94 -37.82 9.72
CA THR A 9 -19.19 -36.57 10.46
C THR A 9 -18.07 -36.27 11.46
N ALA A 10 -16.85 -36.75 11.18
CA ALA A 10 -15.66 -36.48 12.00
C ALA A 10 -14.39 -36.24 11.15
N THR A 11 -14.55 -35.86 9.88
CA THR A 11 -13.44 -35.52 8.98
C THR A 11 -13.70 -34.23 8.21
N LEU A 12 -14.54 -33.35 8.79
CA LEU A 12 -14.85 -32.02 8.24
C LEU A 12 -14.56 -30.88 9.23
N ALA A 13 -13.82 -31.17 10.31
CA ALA A 13 -13.47 -30.21 11.36
C ALA A 13 -11.96 -29.92 11.45
N LEU A 14 -11.15 -30.45 10.52
CA LEU A 14 -9.69 -30.26 10.48
C LEU A 14 -9.18 -29.70 9.13
N GLY A 15 -10.06 -29.04 8.37
CA GLY A 15 -9.71 -28.39 7.09
C GLY A 15 -9.66 -26.86 7.14
N ALA A 16 -9.87 -26.26 8.31
CA ALA A 16 -9.92 -24.80 8.49
C ALA A 16 -8.65 -24.24 9.17
N ALA A 17 -7.53 -24.93 9.04
CA ALA A 17 -6.23 -24.49 9.55
C ALA A 17 -5.21 -24.55 8.42
N ALA A 18 -5.15 -23.50 7.61
CA ALA A 18 -3.92 -22.95 7.00
C ALA A 18 -4.27 -22.00 5.85
N THR A 19 -4.88 -20.86 6.16
CA THR A 19 -4.51 -19.62 5.46
C THR A 19 -3.84 -18.71 6.47
N LEU A 20 -2.65 -19.12 6.94
CA LEU A 20 -1.71 -18.20 7.57
C LEU A 20 -1.20 -17.25 6.49
N SER A 21 -2.07 -16.35 6.02
CA SER A 21 -1.58 -15.02 5.68
C SER A 21 -0.92 -14.53 6.97
N TYR A 22 0.36 -14.21 6.95
CA TYR A 22 1.06 -13.55 8.05
C TYR A 22 0.40 -12.17 8.27
N ALA A 23 -0.79 -12.16 8.87
CA ALA A 23 -1.48 -11.00 9.36
C ALA A 23 -0.77 -10.62 10.67
N GLY A 24 0.41 -10.02 10.52
CA GLY A 24 1.18 -9.53 11.64
C GLY A 24 0.35 -8.53 12.43
N LEU A 25 0.07 -8.84 13.69
CA LEU A 25 -0.46 -7.89 14.67
C LEU A 25 0.41 -6.64 14.62
N ARG A 26 -0.21 -5.49 14.36
CA ARG A 26 0.44 -4.19 14.44
C ARG A 26 0.36 -3.75 15.89
N GLY A 27 1.43 -4.02 16.61
CA GLY A 27 1.58 -3.67 18.02
C GLY A 27 2.74 -2.71 18.26
N PRO A 28 2.96 -2.33 19.52
CA PRO A 28 4.14 -1.59 19.91
C PRO A 28 5.46 -2.25 19.48
N GLY A 29 6.46 -1.43 19.21
CA GLY A 29 7.82 -1.83 18.85
C GLY A 29 8.38 -1.01 17.70
N LYS A 30 9.57 -1.42 17.24
CA LYS A 30 10.30 -0.73 16.17
C LYS A 30 9.56 -0.81 14.85
N CYS A 31 9.28 0.35 14.26
CA CYS A 31 8.66 0.49 12.96
C CYS A 31 9.55 1.28 12.01
N CYS A 32 9.62 0.88 10.75
CA CYS A 32 10.36 1.56 9.69
C CYS A 32 9.43 1.92 8.53
N GLY A 33 9.69 3.07 7.92
CA GLY A 33 9.01 3.51 6.72
C GLY A 33 9.43 4.90 6.29
N VAL A 34 8.99 5.30 5.11
CA VAL A 34 9.12 6.68 4.63
C VAL A 34 8.00 7.52 5.21
N VAL A 35 8.35 8.66 5.80
CA VAL A 35 7.35 9.62 6.28
C VAL A 35 6.70 10.30 5.09
N ILE A 36 5.40 10.14 4.93
CA ILE A 36 4.62 10.74 3.86
C ILE A 36 3.53 11.59 4.48
N PHE A 37 3.50 12.88 4.11
CA PHE A 37 2.34 13.74 4.31
C PHE A 37 1.56 13.78 3.01
N ASP A 38 0.28 13.42 3.06
CA ASP A 38 -0.59 13.48 1.89
C ASP A 38 -1.13 14.90 1.63
N ARG A 39 -1.93 15.07 0.57
CA ARG A 39 -2.51 16.38 0.20
C ARG A 39 -3.42 17.00 1.26
N TRP A 40 -3.90 16.21 2.23
CA TRP A 40 -4.75 16.68 3.34
C TRP A 40 -3.97 16.82 4.65
N ASP A 41 -2.64 16.72 4.59
CA ASP A 41 -1.74 16.81 5.73
C ASP A 41 -1.78 15.61 6.68
N ALA A 42 -2.42 14.48 6.31
CA ALA A 42 -2.35 13.28 7.11
C ALA A 42 -0.94 12.67 7.02
N CYS A 43 -0.42 12.18 8.14
CA CYS A 43 0.92 11.59 8.19
C CYS A 43 0.87 10.06 8.17
N LEU A 44 1.65 9.48 7.27
CA LEU A 44 1.81 8.04 7.10
C LEU A 44 3.27 7.67 7.32
N LEU A 45 3.50 6.58 8.04
CA LEU A 45 4.75 5.84 7.96
C LEU A 45 4.57 4.73 6.92
N TYR A 46 5.03 5.01 5.70
CA TYR A 46 4.81 4.19 4.53
C TYR A 46 5.91 3.15 4.35
N SER A 47 5.54 1.87 4.19
CA SER A 47 6.52 0.78 4.15
C SER A 47 6.19 -0.20 3.02
N GLY A 48 6.21 0.35 1.79
CA GLY A 48 5.91 -0.34 0.55
C GLY A 48 4.48 -0.89 0.49
N VAL A 49 4.31 -2.16 0.84
CA VAL A 49 2.99 -2.81 0.82
C VAL A 49 2.12 -2.50 2.03
N TYR A 50 2.65 -1.80 3.04
CA TYR A 50 1.95 -1.48 4.28
C TYR A 50 1.90 0.03 4.57
N VAL A 51 0.82 0.45 5.22
CA VAL A 51 0.62 1.82 5.70
C VAL A 51 0.41 1.79 7.21
N MET A 52 1.19 2.57 7.96
CA MET A 52 0.88 2.89 9.35
C MET A 52 0.49 4.35 9.44
N TYR A 53 -0.68 4.65 10.00
CA TYR A 53 -1.07 6.03 10.26
C TYR A 53 -0.31 6.55 11.46
N VAL A 54 0.07 7.82 11.41
CA VAL A 54 0.61 8.55 12.57
C VAL A 54 -0.48 9.50 13.04
N SER A 55 -0.84 9.41 14.31
CA SER A 55 -1.95 10.19 14.86
C SER A 55 -1.74 11.68 14.66
N GLU A 56 -2.83 12.39 14.35
CA GLU A 56 -2.82 13.85 14.17
C GLU A 56 -2.24 14.58 15.38
N GLY A 57 -2.41 14.03 16.59
CA GLY A 57 -1.90 14.62 17.82
C GLY A 57 -0.38 14.56 17.97
N ILE A 58 0.33 13.78 17.14
CA ILE A 58 1.79 13.58 17.24
C ILE A 58 2.55 13.67 15.91
N LYS A 59 1.86 13.83 14.78
CA LYS A 59 2.49 13.79 13.44
C LYS A 59 3.58 14.85 13.24
N ASP A 60 3.45 16.00 13.91
CA ASP A 60 4.41 17.10 13.77
C ASP A 60 5.82 16.72 14.22
N ALA A 61 5.96 15.72 15.10
CA ALA A 61 7.25 15.17 15.48
C ALA A 61 7.98 14.43 14.34
N LEU A 62 7.32 14.17 13.22
CA LEU A 62 7.93 13.64 11.98
C LEU A 62 7.96 14.66 10.84
N ARG A 63 7.50 15.91 11.06
CA ARG A 63 7.36 16.87 9.95
C ARG A 63 8.68 17.16 9.25
N ASP A 64 9.73 17.35 10.04
CA ASP A 64 11.08 17.62 9.54
C ASP A 64 11.71 16.41 8.83
N HIS A 65 11.05 15.25 8.86
CA HIS A 65 11.48 14.01 8.21
C HIS A 65 10.62 13.64 7.00
N ALA A 66 9.78 14.56 6.50
CA ALA A 66 8.94 14.30 5.33
C ALA A 66 9.77 13.85 4.11
N GLY A 67 9.41 12.71 3.52
CA GLY A 67 10.13 12.07 2.42
C GLY A 67 11.32 11.21 2.84
N GLU A 68 11.67 11.19 4.13
CA GLU A 68 12.81 10.41 4.65
C GLU A 68 12.37 9.04 5.15
N ALA A 69 13.23 8.04 4.94
CA ALA A 69 13.09 6.72 5.55
C ALA A 69 13.58 6.76 7.00
N VAL A 70 12.68 6.54 7.96
CA VAL A 70 12.96 6.65 9.40
C VAL A 70 12.69 5.34 10.13
N GLN A 71 13.33 5.18 11.28
CA GLN A 71 12.95 4.19 12.28
C GLN A 71 12.40 4.90 13.52
N ILE A 72 11.27 4.41 14.01
CA ILE A 72 10.67 4.86 15.26
C ILE A 72 10.44 3.65 16.18
N ASP A 73 10.37 3.90 17.48
CA ASP A 73 9.83 2.95 18.46
C ASP A 73 8.38 3.34 18.76
N ALA A 74 7.42 2.64 18.17
CA ALA A 74 6.00 2.88 18.41
C ALA A 74 5.65 2.31 19.78
N THR A 75 5.34 3.17 20.76
CA THR A 75 5.04 2.75 22.14
C THR A 75 3.55 2.55 22.38
N GLU A 76 2.71 3.10 21.51
CA GLU A 76 1.26 2.92 21.54
C GLU A 76 0.74 2.80 20.10
N VAL A 77 0.13 1.66 19.78
CA VAL A 77 -0.45 1.37 18.47
C VAL A 77 -1.89 0.89 18.65
N TYR A 78 -2.82 1.47 17.89
CA TYR A 78 -4.21 1.05 17.83
C TYR A 78 -4.51 0.32 16.53
N GLN A 79 -4.91 -0.95 16.62
CA GLN A 79 -5.31 -1.78 15.48
C GLN A 79 -6.66 -2.44 15.80
N PRO A 80 -7.79 -1.86 15.36
CA PRO A 80 -9.13 -2.34 15.71
C PRO A 80 -9.49 -3.69 15.09
N LEU A 81 -8.91 -4.02 13.92
CA LEU A 81 -9.17 -5.24 13.16
C LEU A 81 -7.87 -5.85 12.69
N ASN A 82 -7.73 -7.17 12.80
CA ASN A 82 -6.62 -7.95 12.25
C ASN A 82 -7.12 -8.96 11.21
N PRO A 83 -6.59 -8.99 9.98
CA PRO A 83 -5.65 -8.03 9.39
C PRO A 83 -6.26 -6.63 9.24
N GLY A 84 -5.41 -5.61 9.40
CA GLY A 84 -5.78 -4.20 9.22
C GLY A 84 -4.60 -3.27 9.45
N GLU A 85 -4.72 -2.01 9.04
CA GLU A 85 -3.69 -0.99 9.30
C GLU A 85 -3.68 -0.59 10.79
N GLY A 86 -2.56 -0.01 11.23
CA GLY A 86 -2.38 0.46 12.60
C GLY A 86 -2.26 1.98 12.67
N LEU A 87 -2.79 2.56 13.75
CA LEU A 87 -2.61 3.96 14.14
C LEU A 87 -1.56 4.06 15.24
N ILE A 88 -0.44 4.71 14.94
CA ILE A 88 0.61 5.03 15.90
C ILE A 88 0.16 6.26 16.69
N LYS A 89 -0.10 6.06 17.98
CA LYS A 89 -0.57 7.10 18.90
C LYS A 89 0.56 7.72 19.72
N ARG A 90 1.67 7.00 19.87
CA ARG A 90 2.89 7.47 20.55
C ARG A 90 4.11 6.77 19.97
N PHE A 91 5.20 7.49 19.80
CA PHE A 91 6.48 6.91 19.39
C PHE A 91 7.68 7.71 19.92
N THR A 92 8.87 7.11 19.82
CA THR A 92 10.17 7.78 19.94
C THR A 92 10.91 7.67 18.61
N TYR A 93 11.45 8.78 18.09
CA TYR A 93 12.29 8.76 16.90
C TYR A 93 13.64 8.10 17.21
N LEU A 94 14.05 7.12 16.40
CA LEU A 94 15.30 6.38 16.60
C LEU A 94 16.40 6.76 15.60
N GLY A 95 16.07 7.51 14.55
CA GLY A 95 17.01 7.86 13.47
C GLY A 95 16.53 7.41 12.09
N PRO A 96 17.42 7.42 11.09
CA PRO A 96 17.17 6.84 9.77
C PRO A 96 16.79 5.36 9.84
N ALA A 97 15.95 4.91 8.90
CA ALA A 97 15.62 3.50 8.77
C ALA A 97 16.90 2.67 8.48
N PRO A 98 17.09 1.51 9.14
CA PRO A 98 18.18 0.62 8.76
C PRO A 98 17.97 0.12 7.32
N ALA A 99 19.08 -0.28 6.68
CA ALA A 99 19.01 -1.08 5.47
C ALA A 99 18.14 -2.32 5.72
N ALA A 100 17.43 -2.79 4.69
CA ALA A 100 16.47 -3.89 4.82
C ALA A 100 17.15 -5.18 5.28
N ALA A 101 17.15 -5.42 6.59
CA ALA A 101 17.71 -6.62 7.18
C ALA A 101 16.78 -7.79 6.85
N ASN A 102 17.35 -8.92 6.41
CA ASN A 102 16.65 -10.16 6.05
C ASN A 102 15.94 -10.17 4.68
N ARG A 103 16.26 -9.23 3.79
CA ARG A 103 15.76 -9.21 2.41
C ARG A 103 16.87 -9.02 1.38
N ASP A 104 17.94 -9.81 1.51
CA ASP A 104 19.11 -9.74 0.60
C ASP A 104 18.74 -9.99 -0.87
N TYR A 105 17.60 -10.64 -1.11
CA TYR A 105 17.05 -10.84 -2.46
C TYR A 105 16.39 -9.58 -3.04
N LEU A 106 16.04 -8.59 -2.21
CA LEU A 106 15.48 -7.31 -2.67
C LEU A 106 16.55 -6.25 -2.80
N ARG A 107 16.78 -5.84 -4.05
CA ARG A 107 17.63 -4.71 -4.34
C ARG A 107 16.80 -3.43 -4.40
N LEU A 108 16.94 -2.57 -3.39
CA LEU A 108 16.24 -1.29 -3.30
C LEU A 108 17.05 -0.14 -3.91
N THR A 109 18.37 -0.16 -3.72
CA THR A 109 19.28 0.84 -4.29
C THR A 109 19.27 0.78 -5.81
N GLY A 110 19.24 1.95 -6.45
CA GLY A 110 19.25 2.05 -7.90
C GLY A 110 17.89 1.77 -8.55
N LEU A 111 16.83 1.49 -7.77
CA LEU A 111 15.47 1.51 -8.28
C LEU A 111 14.81 2.85 -7.99
N THR A 112 14.09 3.35 -8.99
CA THR A 112 13.21 4.51 -8.82
C THR A 112 11.79 4.12 -9.23
N ILE A 113 10.82 4.69 -8.52
CA ILE A 113 9.41 4.52 -8.82
C ILE A 113 8.82 5.90 -9.01
N THR A 114 8.17 6.11 -10.15
CA THR A 114 7.47 7.37 -10.42
C THR A 114 6.04 7.10 -10.86
N CYS A 115 5.15 8.00 -10.49
CA CYS A 115 3.74 7.93 -10.80
C CYS A 115 3.28 9.23 -11.44
N ARG A 116 2.41 9.15 -12.45
CA ARG A 116 1.75 10.33 -13.02
C ARG A 116 0.31 10.03 -13.40
N ALA A 117 -0.54 11.06 -13.35
CA ALA A 117 -1.88 10.99 -13.91
C ALA A 117 -1.78 10.65 -15.40
N ALA A 118 -2.59 9.69 -15.84
CA ALA A 118 -2.57 9.17 -17.20
C ALA A 118 -3.98 9.17 -17.81
N PHE A 119 -4.70 10.27 -17.66
CA PHE A 119 -6.06 10.49 -18.20
C PHE A 119 -6.24 11.98 -18.48
N GLU A 120 -7.18 12.29 -19.38
CA GLU A 120 -7.61 13.65 -19.66
C GLU A 120 -8.71 14.07 -18.67
N ASP A 121 -8.85 15.37 -18.42
CA ASP A 121 -9.95 15.89 -17.61
C ASP A 121 -11.31 15.45 -18.17
N GLY A 122 -12.15 14.88 -17.32
CA GLY A 122 -13.44 14.33 -17.71
C GLY A 122 -13.40 12.85 -18.15
N ALA A 123 -12.22 12.23 -18.26
CA ALA A 123 -12.07 10.82 -18.58
C ALA A 123 -12.04 9.92 -17.33
N ARG A 124 -12.08 8.60 -17.54
CA ARG A 124 -11.92 7.62 -16.45
C ARG A 124 -10.55 7.79 -15.78
N PRO A 125 -10.46 7.86 -14.43
CA PRO A 125 -9.19 8.02 -13.73
C PRO A 125 -8.20 6.89 -14.05
N ALA A 126 -6.94 7.27 -14.23
CA ALA A 126 -5.85 6.34 -14.46
C ALA A 126 -4.50 6.88 -13.96
N VAL A 127 -3.62 5.99 -13.53
CA VAL A 127 -2.25 6.35 -13.16
C VAL A 127 -1.29 5.49 -13.95
N LEU A 128 -0.23 6.13 -14.48
CA LEU A 128 0.91 5.42 -15.02
C LEU A 128 1.98 5.34 -13.93
N LEU A 129 2.28 4.11 -13.55
CA LEU A 129 3.39 3.71 -12.70
C LEU A 129 4.59 3.37 -13.59
N GLU A 130 5.76 3.85 -13.24
CA GLU A 130 7.02 3.53 -13.89
C GLU A 130 8.03 3.06 -12.84
N VAL A 131 8.63 1.89 -13.09
CA VAL A 131 9.74 1.35 -12.31
C VAL A 131 10.98 1.38 -13.19
N ALA A 132 12.02 2.09 -12.77
CA ALA A 132 13.24 2.27 -13.55
C ALA A 132 14.48 1.85 -12.76
N ASN A 133 15.43 1.22 -13.45
CA ASN A 133 16.75 0.91 -12.92
C ASN A 133 17.73 2.02 -13.29
N THR A 134 18.15 2.80 -12.29
CA THR A 134 19.11 3.90 -12.41
C THR A 134 20.53 3.48 -12.04
N ASP A 135 20.76 2.21 -11.72
CA ASP A 135 22.08 1.68 -11.42
C ASP A 135 22.84 1.23 -12.68
N ASP A 136 24.11 0.88 -12.51
CA ASP A 136 25.00 0.38 -13.57
C ASP A 136 24.92 -1.14 -13.80
N SER A 137 24.11 -1.84 -13.01
CA SER A 137 23.96 -3.29 -13.04
C SER A 137 22.50 -3.72 -13.12
N GLU A 138 22.27 -4.90 -13.70
CA GLU A 138 20.94 -5.48 -13.82
C GLU A 138 20.30 -5.68 -12.43
N THR A 139 18.98 -5.42 -12.37
CA THR A 139 18.18 -5.61 -11.15
C THR A 139 16.94 -6.43 -11.45
N GLU A 140 16.65 -7.41 -10.61
CA GLU A 140 15.39 -8.15 -10.61
C GLU A 140 14.38 -7.47 -9.69
N VAL A 141 13.17 -7.26 -10.20
CA VAL A 141 12.05 -6.64 -9.50
C VAL A 141 10.97 -7.69 -9.27
N PHE A 142 10.63 -7.91 -8.00
CA PHE A 142 9.59 -8.85 -7.55
C PHE A 142 8.24 -8.17 -7.41
N THR A 143 7.21 -8.64 -8.11
CA THR A 143 5.95 -7.88 -8.25
C THR A 143 4.99 -8.05 -7.09
N GLU A 144 5.24 -9.04 -6.23
CA GLU A 144 4.60 -9.17 -4.91
C GLU A 144 4.99 -8.03 -3.96
N GLU A 145 6.16 -7.42 -4.17
CA GLU A 145 6.67 -6.31 -3.37
C GLU A 145 6.25 -4.95 -3.87
N LEU A 146 5.70 -4.89 -5.09
CA LEU A 146 5.23 -3.66 -5.70
C LEU A 146 3.73 -3.52 -5.42
N ALA A 147 3.36 -2.54 -4.59
CA ALA A 147 1.97 -2.36 -4.16
C ALA A 147 1.44 -0.96 -4.48
N PRO A 148 0.33 -0.84 -5.23
CA PRO A 148 -0.42 0.41 -5.31
C PRO A 148 -1.05 0.74 -3.95
N THR A 149 -1.03 2.02 -3.62
CA THR A 149 -1.75 2.60 -2.48
C THR A 149 -2.59 3.77 -2.99
N LEU A 150 -3.87 3.75 -2.67
CA LEU A 150 -4.79 4.84 -3.01
C LEU A 150 -5.40 5.38 -1.72
N LEU A 151 -5.09 6.62 -1.40
CA LEU A 151 -5.66 7.37 -0.29
C LEU A 151 -6.91 8.11 -0.77
N THR A 152 -7.88 8.22 0.11
CA THR A 152 -9.08 9.04 -0.10
C THR A 152 -9.30 9.93 1.10
N ARG A 153 -9.84 11.12 0.84
CA ARG A 153 -10.31 12.00 1.91
C ARG A 153 -11.44 11.34 2.69
N ASP A 154 -11.41 11.49 4.01
CA ASP A 154 -12.55 11.25 4.87
C ASP A 154 -12.85 12.53 5.65
N ALA A 155 -13.96 13.18 5.28
CA ALA A 155 -14.45 14.36 5.98
C ALA A 155 -15.35 14.00 7.18
N THR A 156 -15.63 12.71 7.40
CA THR A 156 -16.43 12.26 8.53
C THR A 156 -15.56 12.04 9.76
N PRO A 157 -16.09 12.28 10.98
CA PRO A 157 -15.37 11.90 12.19
C PRO A 157 -15.02 10.41 12.16
N PRO A 158 -13.78 10.03 12.49
CA PRO A 158 -13.38 8.63 12.50
C PRO A 158 -14.30 7.81 13.41
N SER A 159 -14.76 6.66 12.91
CA SER A 159 -15.53 5.73 13.75
C SER A 159 -14.65 5.19 14.89
N PRO A 160 -15.22 4.70 16.01
CA PRO A 160 -14.43 4.08 17.08
C PRO A 160 -13.60 2.88 16.62
N THR A 161 -13.89 2.31 15.44
CA THR A 161 -13.16 1.20 14.83
C THR A 161 -12.28 1.64 13.66
N ALA A 162 -12.14 2.95 13.42
CA ALA A 162 -11.23 3.48 12.41
C ALA A 162 -9.78 3.31 12.88
N CYS A 163 -8.90 2.93 11.97
CA CYS A 163 -7.46 2.82 12.22
C CYS A 163 -6.70 4.09 11.84
N TRP A 164 -7.40 5.22 11.73
CA TRP A 164 -6.87 6.56 11.46
C TRP A 164 -7.66 7.58 12.29
N ASP A 165 -7.05 8.70 12.64
CA ASP A 165 -7.73 9.85 13.26
C ASP A 165 -7.57 11.15 12.45
N GLY A 166 -6.91 11.07 11.29
CA GLY A 166 -6.68 12.17 10.37
C GLY A 166 -7.73 12.30 9.24
N PRO A 167 -7.50 13.22 8.30
CA PRO A 167 -8.45 13.58 7.25
C PRO A 167 -8.51 12.61 6.06
N SER A 168 -7.78 11.50 6.12
CA SER A 168 -7.69 10.54 5.01
C SER A 168 -7.45 9.10 5.49
N TYR A 169 -7.74 8.15 4.61
CA TYR A 169 -7.41 6.75 4.80
C TYR A 169 -7.09 6.06 3.46
N ALA A 170 -6.40 4.93 3.53
CA ALA A 170 -6.09 4.07 2.40
C ALA A 170 -7.34 3.26 1.98
N LEU A 171 -7.86 3.59 0.80
CA LEU A 171 -8.91 2.85 0.11
C LEU A 171 -8.36 1.57 -0.56
N ILE A 172 -7.16 1.66 -1.15
CA ILE A 172 -6.39 0.53 -1.67
C ILE A 172 -5.06 0.48 -0.92
N THR A 173 -4.75 -0.68 -0.34
CA THR A 173 -3.50 -0.96 0.39
C THR A 173 -3.32 -2.48 0.50
N ARG A 174 -2.10 -2.97 0.79
CA ARG A 174 -1.78 -4.39 1.00
C ARG A 174 -2.09 -5.31 -0.19
N GLN A 175 -2.13 -4.75 -1.40
CA GLN A 175 -2.39 -5.51 -2.60
C GLN A 175 -1.17 -5.41 -3.52
N GLY A 176 -0.24 -6.36 -3.42
CA GLY A 176 0.81 -6.50 -4.43
C GLY A 176 0.23 -6.88 -5.80
N PHE A 177 0.98 -6.65 -6.87
CA PHE A 177 0.60 -7.07 -8.23
C PHE A 177 0.72 -8.57 -8.49
N TRP A 178 1.23 -9.32 -7.51
CA TRP A 178 1.25 -10.77 -7.51
C TRP A 178 0.53 -11.31 -6.27
N ASN A 179 -0.32 -12.32 -6.48
CA ASN A 179 -0.96 -13.03 -5.38
C ASN A 179 -0.12 -14.25 -5.02
N GLY A 180 0.64 -14.16 -3.92
CA GLY A 180 1.47 -15.26 -3.44
C GLY A 180 0.67 -16.50 -3.01
N ALA A 181 -0.60 -16.36 -2.61
CA ALA A 181 -1.41 -17.51 -2.19
C ALA A 181 -1.87 -18.38 -3.37
N ASP A 182 -2.22 -17.73 -4.48
CA ASP A 182 -2.72 -18.41 -5.69
C ASP A 182 -1.64 -18.53 -6.79
N GLU A 183 -0.41 -18.14 -6.48
CA GLU A 183 0.73 -18.02 -7.40
C GLU A 183 0.36 -17.41 -8.76
N SER A 184 -0.42 -16.33 -8.74
CA SER A 184 -0.99 -15.76 -9.96
C SER A 184 -0.87 -14.24 -10.01
N PRO A 185 -0.81 -13.67 -11.23
CA PRO A 185 -0.75 -12.23 -11.38
C PRO A 185 -2.07 -11.58 -10.98
N ARG A 186 -1.98 -10.49 -10.23
CA ARG A 186 -3.12 -9.63 -9.91
C ARG A 186 -3.19 -8.49 -10.93
N TRP A 187 -4.16 -8.59 -11.82
CA TRP A 187 -4.44 -7.57 -12.84
C TRP A 187 -5.70 -6.75 -12.54
N GLN A 188 -6.42 -7.07 -11.47
CA GLN A 188 -7.55 -6.29 -10.98
C GLN A 188 -7.73 -6.43 -9.46
N GLY A 189 -8.43 -5.48 -8.86
CA GLY A 189 -8.89 -5.54 -7.47
C GLY A 189 -10.22 -4.81 -7.30
N LYS A 190 -11.02 -5.25 -6.32
CA LYS A 190 -12.32 -4.66 -5.99
C LYS A 190 -12.49 -4.65 -4.48
N GLY A 191 -13.17 -3.63 -3.97
CA GLY A 191 -13.55 -3.54 -2.56
C GLY A 191 -14.79 -2.70 -2.34
N VAL A 192 -15.18 -2.57 -1.08
CA VAL A 192 -16.26 -1.70 -0.61
C VAL A 192 -15.75 -0.93 0.59
N ALA A 193 -15.91 0.39 0.58
CA ALA A 193 -15.63 1.26 1.71
C ALA A 193 -16.77 2.25 1.88
N ASN A 194 -17.24 2.43 3.12
CA ASN A 194 -18.36 3.32 3.46
C ASN A 194 -19.59 3.12 2.55
N GLY A 195 -19.91 1.85 2.26
CA GLY A 195 -21.04 1.45 1.41
C GLY A 195 -20.86 1.68 -0.10
N LYS A 196 -19.73 2.23 -0.54
CA LYS A 196 -19.42 2.49 -1.95
C LYS A 196 -18.42 1.48 -2.47
N THR A 197 -18.65 0.97 -3.68
CA THR A 197 -17.72 0.05 -4.36
C THR A 197 -16.60 0.82 -5.02
N PHE A 198 -15.41 0.24 -5.04
CA PHE A 198 -14.29 0.71 -5.85
C PHE A 198 -13.60 -0.46 -6.53
N SER A 199 -12.94 -0.20 -7.65
CA SER A 199 -12.09 -1.18 -8.32
C SER A 199 -10.91 -0.52 -9.03
N TRP A 200 -9.91 -1.35 -9.30
CA TRP A 200 -8.79 -1.01 -10.17
C TRP A 200 -8.50 -2.16 -11.14
N THR A 201 -7.93 -1.85 -12.30
CA THR A 201 -7.54 -2.84 -13.32
C THR A 201 -6.31 -2.40 -14.11
N LEU A 202 -5.49 -3.36 -14.51
CA LEU A 202 -4.39 -3.20 -15.47
C LEU A 202 -4.79 -3.55 -16.90
N GLY A 203 -5.85 -4.36 -17.07
CA GLY A 203 -6.02 -5.20 -18.26
C GLY A 203 -5.21 -6.50 -18.11
N GLN A 204 -5.79 -7.64 -18.51
CA GLN A 204 -5.19 -8.96 -18.30
C GLN A 204 -3.88 -9.12 -19.09
N GLU A 205 -3.80 -8.52 -20.26
CA GLU A 205 -2.62 -8.46 -21.12
C GLU A 205 -1.46 -7.66 -20.51
N ASN A 206 -1.75 -6.79 -19.53
CA ASN A 206 -0.77 -5.97 -18.81
C ASN A 206 -0.46 -6.52 -17.41
N ALA A 207 -0.96 -7.72 -17.10
CA ALA A 207 -0.60 -8.46 -15.91
C ALA A 207 0.93 -8.52 -15.76
N LEU A 208 1.42 -8.12 -14.59
CA LEU A 208 2.84 -8.23 -14.32
C LEU A 208 3.23 -9.70 -14.06
N PRO A 209 4.38 -10.18 -14.59
CA PRO A 209 4.92 -11.48 -14.20
C PRO A 209 5.34 -11.48 -12.73
N ARG A 210 5.62 -12.65 -12.14
CA ARG A 210 6.09 -12.77 -10.75
C ARG A 210 7.32 -11.90 -10.45
N SER A 211 8.25 -11.88 -11.39
CA SER A 211 9.38 -10.96 -11.38
C SER A 211 9.72 -10.55 -12.81
N PHE A 212 10.47 -9.45 -12.94
CA PHE A 212 11.06 -9.04 -14.20
C PHE A 212 12.42 -8.38 -13.95
N ARG A 213 13.28 -8.41 -14.96
CA ARG A 213 14.62 -7.82 -14.90
C ARG A 213 14.64 -6.49 -15.64
N LEU A 214 15.38 -5.54 -15.10
CA LEU A 214 15.67 -4.25 -15.72
C LEU A 214 17.19 -4.14 -15.85
N LYS A 215 17.68 -3.98 -17.08
CA LYS A 215 19.08 -3.60 -17.33
C LYS A 215 19.33 -2.14 -16.90
N PRO A 216 20.59 -1.70 -16.83
CA PRO A 216 20.92 -0.30 -16.58
C PRO A 216 20.16 0.65 -17.53
N GLY A 217 19.42 1.59 -16.95
CA GLY A 217 18.60 2.57 -17.69
C GLY A 217 17.29 2.03 -18.27
N GLU A 218 16.96 0.75 -18.10
CA GLU A 218 15.67 0.21 -18.51
C GLU A 218 14.57 0.58 -17.50
N GLN A 219 13.36 0.69 -18.03
CA GLN A 219 12.15 0.98 -17.27
C GLN A 219 10.99 0.09 -17.70
N ARG A 220 10.08 -0.16 -16.77
CA ARG A 220 8.80 -0.82 -17.02
C ARG A 220 7.66 0.06 -16.59
N GLN A 221 6.66 0.20 -17.45
CA GLN A 221 5.46 0.99 -17.18
C GLN A 221 4.24 0.10 -16.98
N VAL A 222 3.35 0.53 -16.09
CA VAL A 222 2.10 -0.13 -15.74
C VAL A 222 1.02 0.93 -15.62
N ARG A 223 -0.08 0.77 -16.36
CA ARG A 223 -1.22 1.69 -16.29
C ARG A 223 -2.32 1.08 -15.45
N LEU A 224 -2.70 1.76 -14.37
CA LEU A 224 -3.84 1.42 -13.54
C LEU A 224 -5.02 2.27 -13.97
N HIS A 225 -6.17 1.64 -14.22
CA HIS A 225 -7.46 2.31 -14.36
C HIS A 225 -8.28 2.11 -13.11
N PHE A 226 -9.05 3.12 -12.71
CA PHE A 226 -9.87 3.06 -11.51
C PHE A 226 -11.35 3.30 -11.81
N ASP A 227 -12.20 2.59 -11.08
CA ASP A 227 -13.62 2.92 -10.91
C ASP A 227 -13.81 3.29 -9.44
N LEU A 228 -13.98 4.58 -9.19
CA LEU A 228 -14.00 5.14 -7.85
C LEU A 228 -15.32 5.87 -7.62
N PRO A 229 -15.79 5.91 -6.36
CA PRO A 229 -16.85 6.84 -6.03
C PRO A 229 -16.38 8.29 -6.19
N PRO A 230 -17.31 9.27 -6.15
CA PRO A 230 -16.95 10.68 -6.12
C PRO A 230 -16.13 10.99 -4.86
N GLY A 231 -15.08 11.78 -5.03
CA GLY A 231 -14.15 12.08 -3.94
C GLY A 231 -12.84 12.68 -4.40
N GLU A 232 -11.98 12.95 -3.42
CA GLU A 232 -10.61 13.43 -3.63
C GLU A 232 -9.65 12.28 -3.31
N TYR A 233 -8.63 12.11 -4.15
CA TYR A 233 -7.70 10.98 -4.09
C TYR A 233 -6.24 11.43 -4.17
N ASP A 234 -5.38 10.62 -3.53
CA ASP A 234 -3.92 10.66 -3.66
C ASP A 234 -3.41 9.24 -3.90
N PHE A 235 -2.67 9.05 -4.99
CA PHE A 235 -2.08 7.76 -5.34
C PHE A 235 -0.57 7.75 -5.11
N LEU A 236 -0.06 6.63 -4.62
CA LEU A 236 1.36 6.30 -4.59
C LEU A 236 1.56 4.79 -4.80
N CYS A 237 2.78 4.40 -5.10
CA CYS A 237 3.18 3.00 -5.16
C CYS A 237 4.49 2.82 -4.39
N GLY A 238 4.66 1.67 -3.77
CA GLY A 238 5.84 1.35 -3.00
C GLY A 238 6.42 0.00 -3.39
N TYR A 239 7.73 -0.14 -3.22
CA TYR A 239 8.46 -1.39 -3.43
C TYR A 239 9.26 -1.80 -2.20
N GLY A 240 9.12 -3.07 -1.81
CA GLY A 240 9.79 -3.67 -0.67
C GLY A 240 9.28 -3.14 0.66
N GLY A 241 10.16 -2.98 1.64
CA GLY A 241 9.80 -2.58 2.98
C GLY A 241 9.12 -3.70 3.76
N GLY A 242 8.20 -3.30 4.64
CA GLY A 242 7.71 -4.08 5.77
C GLY A 242 7.91 -3.29 7.05
N CYS A 243 6.88 -3.19 7.88
CA CYS A 243 6.90 -2.33 9.08
C CYS A 243 8.12 -2.60 9.97
N HIS A 244 8.62 -3.83 9.97
CA HIS A 244 9.77 -4.26 10.77
C HIS A 244 11.00 -4.60 9.92
N GLU A 245 10.96 -4.32 8.61
CA GLU A 245 11.87 -4.86 7.60
C GLU A 245 12.78 -3.80 6.96
N GLY A 246 12.77 -2.57 7.47
CA GLY A 246 13.69 -1.49 7.06
C GLY A 246 13.13 -0.53 6.02
N THR A 247 14.00 -0.03 5.14
CA THR A 247 13.65 0.96 4.11
C THR A 247 12.79 0.37 2.98
N CYS A 248 12.09 1.25 2.25
CA CYS A 248 11.36 0.93 1.01
C CYS A 248 11.65 1.99 -0.06
N VAL A 249 11.21 1.73 -1.29
CA VAL A 249 11.25 2.73 -2.38
C VAL A 249 9.81 3.20 -2.63
N PRO A 250 9.42 4.41 -2.17
CA PRO A 250 8.13 5.00 -2.52
C PRO A 250 8.20 5.74 -3.86
N SER A 251 7.05 5.87 -4.50
CA SER A 251 6.85 6.84 -5.59
C SER A 251 6.54 8.23 -5.06
N ASN A 252 6.53 9.21 -5.96
CA ASN A 252 5.84 10.47 -5.69
C ASN A 252 4.31 10.24 -5.54
N LEU A 253 3.64 11.19 -4.87
CA LEU A 253 2.18 11.27 -4.83
C LEU A 253 1.61 11.78 -6.16
N VAL A 254 0.41 11.34 -6.50
CA VAL A 254 -0.38 11.79 -7.64
C VAL A 254 -1.80 12.12 -7.16
N ALA A 255 -2.10 13.42 -7.09
CA ALA A 255 -3.41 13.91 -6.69
C ALA A 255 -4.40 13.95 -7.86
N PHE A 256 -5.63 13.51 -7.62
CA PHE A 256 -6.74 13.69 -8.55
C PHE A 256 -8.08 13.64 -7.84
N ASP A 257 -9.12 14.19 -8.48
CA ASP A 257 -10.49 14.20 -7.98
C ASP A 257 -11.40 13.41 -8.92
N VAL A 258 -12.50 12.88 -8.40
CA VAL A 258 -13.53 12.14 -9.16
C VAL A 258 -14.89 12.77 -8.91
N ASP A 259 -15.62 13.09 -9.98
CA ASP A 259 -16.96 13.69 -9.91
C ASP A 259 -18.09 12.66 -9.78
N GLU A 260 -19.33 13.16 -9.66
CA GLU A 260 -20.56 12.34 -9.57
C GLU A 260 -20.80 11.42 -10.78
N ALA A 261 -20.18 11.73 -11.93
CA ALA A 261 -20.25 10.92 -13.14
C ALA A 261 -19.05 9.96 -13.28
N ALA A 262 -18.27 9.75 -12.22
CA ALA A 262 -17.06 8.93 -12.17
C ALA A 262 -15.96 9.42 -13.14
N ARG A 263 -15.91 10.73 -13.40
CA ARG A 263 -14.91 11.36 -14.26
C ARG A 263 -13.80 11.97 -13.43
N GLY A 264 -12.57 11.72 -13.84
CA GLY A 264 -11.36 12.20 -13.18
C GLY A 264 -11.01 13.64 -13.57
N LYS A 265 -10.37 14.34 -12.65
CA LYS A 265 -9.64 15.58 -12.89
C LYS A 265 -8.29 15.53 -12.19
N ALA A 266 -7.20 15.69 -12.93
CA ALA A 266 -5.87 15.70 -12.33
C ALA A 266 -5.67 16.98 -11.53
N THR A 267 -5.09 16.87 -10.33
CA THR A 267 -4.77 18.02 -9.48
C THR A 267 -3.27 18.28 -9.56
N PRO A 268 -2.82 19.53 -9.78
CA PRO A 268 -1.40 19.83 -9.72
C PRO A 268 -0.83 19.41 -8.37
N ASN A 269 0.27 18.66 -8.36
CA ASN A 269 0.99 18.36 -7.13
C ASN A 269 1.37 19.69 -6.46
N ARG A 270 0.72 20.00 -5.32
CA ARG A 270 1.24 21.01 -4.42
C ARG A 270 2.55 20.43 -3.92
N ARG A 271 3.67 21.08 -4.26
CA ARG A 271 4.98 20.70 -3.69
C ARG A 271 4.79 20.68 -2.16
N ALA A 272 5.02 19.52 -1.55
CA ALA A 272 5.22 19.40 -0.12
C ALA A 272 6.43 20.24 0.31
#